data_AF-A0A537MZ44-F1
#
_entry.id   AF-A0A537MZ44-F1
#
_cell.length_a   1.000
_cell.length_b   1.000
_cell.length_c   1.000
_cell.angle_alpha   90.00
_cell.angle_beta   90.00
_cell.angle_gamma   90.00
#
_symmetry.space_group_name_H-M   'P 1'
#
loop_
_entity.id
_entity.type
_entity.pdbx_description
1 polymer ?
#
loop_
_entity_poly.entity_id
_entity_poly.type
_entity_poly.pdbx_seq_one_letter_code
_entity_poly.pdbx_strand_id
1 'polypeptide(L)' 'PEEKSVVKKTLGLDLSNLTDDLRKRYKIKDSVKGVVITAVEDGSAAADKRLAPGDVIVELVQEPVSNAADVQKKIDQF' A
#
# COMPACT_ATOMS: atom_id res chain seq x y z
N PRO A 1 3.12 19.05 9.59
CA PRO A 1 3.09 19.44 8.15
C PRO A 1 2.65 18.24 7.32
N GLU A 2 1.75 18.46 6.36
CA GLU A 2 1.02 17.42 5.62
C GLU A 2 1.92 16.64 4.64
N GLU A 3 2.63 15.61 5.13
CA GLU A 3 3.15 14.53 4.28
C GLU A 3 2.01 13.57 3.92
N LYS A 4 0.95 14.08 3.26
CA LYS A 4 0.01 13.18 2.58
C LYS A 4 0.83 12.46 1.52
N SER A 5 1.19 11.19 1.81
CA SER A 5 1.96 10.32 0.93
C SER A 5 1.50 10.53 -0.51
N VAL A 6 2.44 10.85 -1.40
CA VAL A 6 2.14 11.03 -2.83
C VAL A 6 1.36 9.84 -3.39
N VAL A 7 1.50 8.63 -2.83
CA VAL A 7 0.64 7.47 -3.11
C VAL A 7 -0.84 7.79 -2.93
N LYS A 8 -1.23 8.41 -1.80
CA LYS A 8 -2.61 8.82 -1.55
C LYS A 8 -3.07 9.85 -2.58
N LYS A 9 -2.20 10.77 -2.97
CA LYS A 9 -2.53 11.80 -3.96
C LYS A 9 -2.66 11.24 -5.38
N THR A 10 -1.84 10.26 -5.75
CA THR A 10 -1.79 9.70 -7.10
C THR A 10 -2.81 8.59 -7.30
N LEU A 11 -2.97 7.72 -6.30
CA LEU A 11 -3.79 6.52 -6.39
C LEU A 11 -5.01 6.53 -5.47
N GLY A 12 -5.11 7.46 -4.51
CA GLY A 12 -6.21 7.51 -3.54
C GLY A 12 -6.21 6.33 -2.57
N LEU A 13 -5.02 5.87 -2.16
CA LEU A 13 -4.89 4.75 -1.24
C LEU A 13 -3.99 5.08 -0.05
N ASP A 14 -4.40 4.63 1.14
CA ASP A 14 -3.60 4.73 2.36
C ASP A 14 -2.84 3.43 2.57
N LEU A 15 -1.52 3.58 2.65
CA LEU A 15 -0.59 2.49 2.85
C LEU A 15 0.00 2.54 4.25
N SER A 16 0.23 1.36 4.81
CA SER A 16 0.98 1.20 6.05
C SER A 16 1.97 0.06 5.95
N ASN A 17 3.09 0.19 6.63
CA ASN A 17 4.05 -0.90 6.74
C ASN A 17 3.38 -2.12 7.37
N LEU A 18 3.67 -3.31 6.84
CA LEU A 18 3.09 -4.55 7.35
C LEU A 18 3.68 -4.91 8.72
N THR A 19 3.02 -4.44 9.78
CA THR A 19 3.34 -4.74 11.19
C THR A 19 2.66 -6.02 11.67
N ASP A 20 3.13 -6.59 12.77
CA ASP A 20 2.55 -7.81 13.36
C ASP A 20 1.08 -7.67 13.76
N ASP A 21 0.66 -6.47 14.15
CA ASP A 21 -0.74 -6.16 14.46
C ASP A 21 -1.62 -6.25 13.20
N LEU A 22 -1.19 -5.58 12.12
CA LEU A 22 -1.91 -5.60 10.85
C LEU A 22 -1.90 -7.01 10.23
N ARG A 23 -0.79 -7.75 10.37
CA ARG A 23 -0.72 -9.16 9.95
C ARG A 23 -1.79 -10.01 10.63
N LYS A 24 -1.93 -9.90 11.95
CA LYS A 24 -2.95 -10.64 12.71
C LYS A 24 -4.36 -10.21 12.33
N ARG A 25 -4.59 -8.90 12.21
CA ARG A 25 -5.89 -8.32 11.85
C ARG A 25 -6.39 -8.81 10.49
N TYR A 26 -5.51 -8.82 9.49
CA TYR A 26 -5.82 -9.21 8.12
C TYR A 26 -5.47 -10.68 7.80
N LYS A 27 -5.02 -11.45 8.80
CA LYS A 27 -4.60 -12.87 8.67
C LYS A 27 -3.53 -13.11 7.59
N ILE A 28 -2.56 -12.19 7.51
CA ILE A 28 -1.45 -12.25 6.56
C ILE A 28 -0.34 -13.13 7.15
N LYS A 29 0.22 -14.04 6.35
CA LYS A 29 1.32 -14.92 6.76
C LYS A 29 2.60 -14.14 7.05
N ASP A 30 3.38 -14.58 8.03
CA ASP A 30 4.67 -13.99 8.40
C ASP A 30 5.70 -13.96 7.26
N SER A 31 5.59 -14.91 6.32
CA SER A 31 6.45 -14.98 5.14
C SER A 31 6.22 -13.84 4.14
N VAL A 32 5.07 -13.16 4.19
CA VAL A 32 4.75 -12.06 3.28
C VAL A 32 5.49 -10.82 3.75
N LYS A 33 6.25 -10.17 2.87
CA LYS A 33 6.91 -8.88 3.13
C LYS A 33 6.37 -7.87 2.15
N GLY A 34 6.09 -6.66 2.62
CA GLY A 34 5.48 -5.63 1.80
C GLY A 34 4.68 -4.63 2.62
N VAL A 35 3.71 -4.02 1.96
CA VAL A 35 2.94 -2.88 2.46
C VAL A 35 1.47 -3.22 2.41
N VAL A 36 0.77 -3.03 3.52
CA VAL A 36 -0.66 -3.32 3.59
C VAL A 36 -1.48 -2.08 3.28
N ILE A 37 -2.54 -2.28 2.51
CA ILE A 37 -3.53 -1.24 2.24
C ILE A 37 -4.43 -1.12 3.48
N THR A 38 -4.49 0.07 4.06
CA THR A 38 -5.31 0.33 5.26
C THR A 38 -6.61 1.05 4.94
N ALA A 39 -6.65 1.84 3.87
CA ALA A 39 -7.85 2.47 3.36
C ALA A 39 -7.74 2.71 1.86
N VAL A 40 -8.89 2.78 1.20
CA VAL A 40 -9.03 3.11 -0.21
C VAL A 40 -10.07 4.22 -0.31
N GLU A 41 -9.74 5.27 -1.04
CA GLU A 41 -10.62 6.41 -1.28
C GLU A 41 -11.60 6.08 -2.41
N ASP A 42 -12.90 6.32 -2.20
CA ASP A 42 -13.93 6.05 -3.19
C ASP A 42 -13.75 6.91 -4.45
N GLY A 43 -13.87 6.29 -5.63
CA GLY A 43 -13.69 6.97 -6.92
C GLY A 43 -12.22 7.24 -7.29
N SER A 44 -11.26 6.68 -6.54
CA SER A 44 -9.85 6.72 -6.87
C SER A 44 -9.42 5.63 -7.86
N ALA A 45 -8.23 5.77 -8.44
CA ALA A 45 -7.65 4.74 -9.30
C ALA A 45 -7.49 3.40 -8.57
N ALA A 46 -7.24 3.43 -7.25
CA ALA A 46 -7.21 2.23 -6.42
C ALA A 46 -8.56 1.52 -6.35
N ALA A 47 -9.64 2.29 -6.14
CA ALA A 47 -11.00 1.78 -6.11
C ALA A 47 -11.42 1.19 -7.47
N ASP A 48 -11.05 1.85 -8.58
CA ASP A 48 -11.30 1.35 -9.94
C ASP A 48 -10.58 0.01 -10.20
N LYS A 49 -9.40 -0.17 -9.61
CA LYS A 49 -8.64 -1.42 -9.64
C LYS A 49 -9.13 -2.47 -8.66
N ARG A 50 -10.23 -2.19 -7.93
CA ARG A 50 -10.83 -3.06 -6.91
C ARG A 50 -9.86 -3.43 -5.79
N LEU A 51 -8.92 -2.54 -5.48
CA LEU A 51 -8.05 -2.70 -4.31
C LEU A 51 -8.89 -2.55 -3.04
N ALA A 52 -8.56 -3.32 -2.02
CA ALA A 52 -9.28 -3.31 -0.76
C ALA A 52 -8.32 -3.20 0.45
N PRO A 53 -8.79 -2.64 1.58
CA PRO A 53 -8.07 -2.72 2.84
C PRO A 53 -7.80 -4.18 3.23
N GLY A 54 -6.56 -4.48 3.58
CA GLY A 54 -6.08 -5.82 3.87
C GLY A 54 -5.28 -6.47 2.73
N ASP A 55 -5.34 -5.91 1.53
CA ASP A 55 -4.45 -6.31 0.44
C ASP A 55 -3.00 -5.94 0.78
N VAL A 56 -2.06 -6.76 0.30
CA VAL A 56 -0.62 -6.56 0.54
C VAL A 56 0.11 -6.37 -0.78
N ILE A 57 0.76 -5.22 -0.90
CA ILE A 57 1.63 -4.87 -2.01
C ILE A 57 3.02 -5.44 -1.71
N VAL A 58 3.41 -6.45 -2.47
CA VAL A 58 4.73 -7.10 -2.38
C VAL A 58 5.67 -6.69 -3.51
N GLU A 59 5.10 -6.21 -4.62
CA GLU A 59 5.81 -5.81 -5.83
C GLU A 59 5.06 -4.66 -6.51
N LEU A 60 5.81 -3.73 -7.11
CA LEU A 60 5.28 -2.67 -7.94
C LEU A 60 6.14 -2.57 -9.21
N VAL A 61 5.51 -2.68 -10.39
CA VAL A 61 6.16 -2.64 -11.71
C VAL A 61 7.39 -3.56 -11.79
N GLN A 62 7.21 -4.86 -11.50
CA GLN A 62 8.30 -5.86 -11.53
C GLN A 62 9.43 -5.62 -10.53
N GLU A 63 9.27 -4.68 -9.59
CA GLU A 63 10.25 -4.44 -8.55
C GLU A 63 9.68 -4.75 -7.15
N PRO A 64 10.37 -5.58 -6.34
CA PRO A 64 9.92 -5.93 -5.00
C PRO A 64 9.90 -4.70 -4.09
N VAL A 65 8.87 -4.59 -3.25
CA VAL A 65 8.75 -3.52 -2.24
C VAL A 65 8.69 -4.13 -0.85
N SER A 66 9.39 -3.51 0.10
CA SER A 66 9.42 -4.01 1.48
C SER A 66 8.74 -3.07 2.48
N ASN A 67 8.56 -1.80 2.11
CA ASN A 67 8.00 -0.77 2.98
C ASN A 67 7.23 0.29 2.18
N ALA A 68 6.41 1.08 2.88
CA ALA A 68 5.56 2.11 2.27
C ALA A 68 6.36 3.21 1.56
N ALA A 69 7.57 3.51 2.03
CA ALA A 69 8.44 4.50 1.38
C ALA A 69 9.00 3.98 0.05
N ASP A 70 9.26 2.68 -0.10
CA ASP A 70 9.66 2.08 -1.39
C ASP A 70 8.53 2.22 -2.41
N VAL A 71 7.29 1.91 -2.00
CA VAL A 71 6.11 2.07 -2.85
C VAL A 71 5.95 3.53 -3.26
N GLN A 72 6.13 4.45 -2.31
CA GLN A 72 6.05 5.88 -2.57
C GLN A 72 7.06 6.33 -3.63
N LYS A 73 8.33 5.99 -3.42
CA LYS A 73 9.41 6.37 -4.34
C LYS A 73 9.19 5.84 -5.75
N LYS A 74 8.68 4.61 -5.88
CA LYS A 74 8.40 4.02 -7.17
C LYS A 74 7.25 4.75 -7.87
N ILE A 75 6.16 5.02 -7.17
CA ILE A 75 5.03 5.80 -7.74
C ILE A 75 5.48 7.21 -8.15
N ASP A 76 6.37 7.85 -7.39
CA ASP A 76 6.93 9.16 -7.76
C ASP A 76 7.81 9.12 -9.02
N GLN A 77 8.39 7.96 -9.34
CA GLN A 77 9.20 7.78 -10.55
C GLN A 77 8.37 7.45 -11.81
N PHE A 78 7.11 7.07 -11.65
CA PHE A 78 6.18 6.79 -12.74
C PHE A 78 5.30 8.00 -13.05
#